data_AF-A0AAV4GA35-F1
#
_entry.id   AF-A0AAV4GA35-F1
#
_cell.length_a   1.000
_cell.length_b   1.000
_cell.length_c   1.000
_cell.angle_alpha   90.00
_cell.angle_beta   90.00
_cell.angle_gamma   90.00
#
_symmetry.space_group_name_H-M   'P 1'
#
loop_
_entity.id
_entity.type
_entity.pdbx_description
1 polymer ?
#
loop_
_entity_poly.entity_id
_entity_poly.type
_entity_poly.pdbx_seq_one_letter_code
_entity_poly.pdbx_strand_id
1 'polypeptide(L)'
;MPEDERCQQFADYLLHNYVQTTSRFQPEVWACFTKDNRTANACESFHSHLSRMFYSPSPNIFVFMGNLRLIETEASLKRKKTPNNPNICASKKN
;
A
#
# COMPACT_ATOMS: atom_id res chain seq x y z
N MET A 1 -14.40 14.66 31.76
CA MET A 1 -13.16 14.03 31.27
C MET A 1 -12.26 13.87 32.48
N PRO A 2 -11.57 12.72 32.68
CA PRO A 2 -10.59 12.62 33.74
C PRO A 2 -9.51 13.67 33.51
N GLU A 3 -9.16 14.45 34.54
CA GLU A 3 -8.02 15.38 34.50
C GLU A 3 -6.70 14.60 34.62
N ASP A 4 -6.39 13.81 33.60
CA ASP A 4 -5.12 13.11 33.47
C ASP A 4 -4.26 13.88 32.47
N GLU A 5 -3.18 14.48 32.97
CA GLU A 5 -2.22 15.24 32.17
C GLU A 5 -1.70 14.45 30.96
N ARG A 6 -1.56 13.12 31.11
CA ARG A 6 -1.08 12.25 30.02
C ARG A 6 -2.09 12.16 28.89
N CYS A 7 -3.38 12.14 29.22
CA CYS A 7 -4.45 12.15 28.23
C CYS A 7 -4.47 13.46 27.46
N GLN A 8 -4.20 14.58 28.14
CA GLN A 8 -4.15 15.90 27.52
C GLN A 8 -2.94 16.05 26.60
N GLN A 9 -1.75 15.66 27.07
CA GLN A 9 -0.53 15.65 26.25
C GLN A 9 -0.68 14.76 25.00
N PHE A 10 -1.33 13.61 25.13
CA PHE A 10 -1.60 12.73 24.00
C PHE A 10 -2.58 13.36 23.00
N ALA A 11 -3.66 13.99 23.48
CA ALA A 11 -4.63 14.68 22.64
C ALA A 11 -3.98 15.85 21.88
N ASP A 12 -3.17 16.65 22.57
CA ASP A 12 -2.43 17.78 21.96
C ASP A 12 -1.44 17.29 20.91
N TYR A 13 -0.72 16.20 21.18
CA TYR A 13 0.18 15.57 20.23
C TYR A 13 -0.57 15.18 18.94
N LEU A 14 -1.71 14.50 19.06
CA LEU A 14 -2.52 14.11 17.90
C LEU A 14 -3.04 15.33 17.14
N LEU A 15 -3.53 16.33 17.86
CA LEU A 15 -4.07 17.56 17.28
C LEU A 15 -3.02 18.26 16.41
N HIS A 16 -1.83 18.47 16.97
CA HIS A 16 -0.75 19.18 16.30
C HIS A 16 -0.06 18.38 15.18
N ASN A 17 0.01 17.06 15.30
CA ASN A 17 0.74 16.24 14.33
C ASN A 17 -0.14 15.66 13.22
N TYR A 18 -1.44 15.48 13.45
CA TYR A 18 -2.31 14.74 12.53
C TYR A 18 -3.63 15.44 12.16
N VAL A 19 -4.18 16.30 13.02
CA VAL A 19 -5.55 16.84 12.81
C VAL A 19 -5.54 18.25 12.22
N GLN A 20 -4.64 19.12 12.67
CA GLN A 20 -4.54 20.50 12.16
C GLN A 20 -4.17 20.52 10.68
N THR A 21 -4.64 21.52 9.93
CA THR A 21 -4.28 21.70 8.51
C THR A 21 -2.80 22.06 8.31
N THR A 22 -2.18 22.64 9.34
CA THR A 22 -0.74 22.91 9.41
C THR A 22 0.06 21.75 9.99
N SER A 23 -0.59 20.61 10.27
CA SER A 23 0.08 19.47 10.88
C SER A 23 1.08 18.82 9.93
N ARG A 24 2.09 18.18 10.50
CA ARG A 24 3.13 17.47 9.74
C ARG A 24 2.53 16.34 8.88
N PHE A 25 1.47 15.71 9.38
CA PHE A 25 0.76 14.63 8.70
C PHE A 25 -0.70 15.04 8.49
N GLN A 26 -0.92 15.88 7.49
CA GLN A 26 -2.22 16.46 7.21
C GLN A 26 -3.30 15.37 7.03
N PRO A 27 -4.55 15.62 7.47
CA PRO A 27 -5.69 14.72 7.28
C PRO A 27 -5.86 14.23 5.85
N GLU A 28 -5.50 15.02 4.86
CA GLU A 28 -5.55 14.65 3.44
C GLU A 28 -4.65 13.45 3.10
N VAL A 29 -3.64 13.15 3.91
CA VAL A 29 -2.75 12.00 3.70
C VAL A 29 -3.35 10.72 4.27
N TRP A 30 -3.99 10.77 5.44
CA TRP A 30 -4.44 9.57 6.18
C TRP A 30 -5.97 9.42 6.26
N ALA A 31 -6.71 10.52 6.25
CA ALA A 31 -8.17 10.59 6.29
C ALA A 31 -8.80 10.75 4.91
N CYS A 32 -8.03 11.07 3.86
CA CYS A 32 -8.57 11.17 2.51
C CYS A 32 -9.04 9.79 2.04
N PHE A 33 -10.35 9.62 2.03
CA PHE A 33 -11.00 8.44 1.49
C PHE A 33 -10.93 8.49 -0.04
N THR A 34 -9.80 8.06 -0.58
CA THR A 34 -9.69 7.76 -2.01
C THR A 34 -10.34 6.41 -2.24
N LYS A 35 -11.57 6.42 -2.79
CA LYS A 35 -12.28 5.21 -3.25
C LYS A 35 -11.41 4.32 -4.15
N ASP A 36 -10.42 4.92 -4.82
CA ASP A 36 -9.55 4.25 -5.79
C ASP A 36 -8.26 3.62 -5.21
N ASN A 37 -7.75 4.05 -4.03
CA ASN A 37 -6.42 3.61 -3.56
C ASN A 37 -6.43 2.46 -2.55
N ARG A 38 -7.60 1.94 -2.17
CA ARG A 38 -7.71 0.73 -1.32
C ARG A 38 -8.24 -0.45 -2.11
N THR A 39 -7.78 -0.63 -3.34
CA THR A 39 -8.07 -1.85 -4.09
C THR A 39 -7.14 -2.94 -3.59
N ALA A 40 -7.64 -3.75 -2.65
CA ALA A 40 -7.01 -5.02 -2.32
C ALA A 40 -6.92 -5.96 -3.55
N ASN A 41 -7.62 -5.61 -4.66
CA ASN A 41 -7.60 -6.30 -5.96
C ASN A 41 -6.18 -6.67 -6.39
N ALA A 42 -5.18 -5.79 -6.18
CA ALA A 42 -3.82 -6.11 -6.58
C ALA A 42 -3.24 -7.28 -5.76
N CYS A 43 -3.48 -7.29 -4.44
CA CYS A 43 -3.07 -8.38 -3.56
C CYS A 43 -3.89 -9.65 -3.84
N GLU A 44 -5.21 -9.55 -3.98
CA GLU A 44 -6.05 -10.70 -4.32
C GLU A 44 -5.71 -11.30 -5.69
N SER A 45 -5.46 -10.45 -6.70
CA SER A 45 -5.05 -10.88 -8.03
C SER A 45 -3.67 -11.55 -7.98
N PHE A 46 -2.75 -11.03 -7.18
CA PHE A 46 -1.44 -11.65 -7.00
C PHE A 46 -1.57 -13.02 -6.34
N HIS A 47 -2.32 -13.12 -5.24
CA HIS A 47 -2.55 -14.39 -4.55
C HIS A 47 -3.28 -15.39 -5.44
N SER A 48 -4.33 -14.98 -6.15
CA SER A 48 -5.04 -15.84 -7.11
C SER A 48 -4.12 -16.34 -8.23
N HIS A 49 -3.25 -15.47 -8.76
CA HIS A 49 -2.29 -15.85 -9.79
C HIS A 49 -1.23 -16.82 -9.24
N LEU A 50 -0.71 -16.56 -8.04
CA LEU A 50 0.26 -17.41 -7.35
C LEU A 50 -0.32 -18.79 -7.02
N SER A 51 -1.53 -18.85 -6.46
CA SER A 51 -2.24 -20.10 -6.15
C SER A 51 -2.47 -20.94 -7.40
N ARG A 52 -2.78 -20.29 -8.53
CA ARG A 52 -2.94 -20.95 -9.83
C ARG A 52 -1.63 -21.51 -10.38
N MET A 53 -0.47 -21.14 -9.86
CA MET A 53 0.80 -21.76 -10.27
C MET A 53 1.13 -23.05 -9.51
N PHE A 54 0.43 -23.31 -8.40
CA PHE A 54 0.66 -24.47 -7.54
C PHE A 54 -0.60 -25.32 -7.43
N TYR A 55 -0.81 -26.24 -8.37
CA TYR A 55 -1.96 -27.14 -8.40
C TYR A 55 -1.81 -28.38 -7.50
N SER A 56 -0.65 -28.56 -6.86
CA SER A 56 -0.37 -29.66 -5.94
C SER A 56 -0.09 -29.12 -4.53
N PRO A 57 -0.59 -29.76 -3.47
CA PRO A 57 -0.23 -29.43 -2.08
C PRO A 57 1.28 -29.49 -1.80
N SER A 58 2.01 -30.31 -2.57
CA SER A 58 3.46 -30.46 -2.48
C SER A 58 4.06 -30.47 -3.90
N PRO A 59 4.26 -29.31 -4.53
CA PRO A 59 4.84 -29.24 -5.86
C PRO A 59 6.30 -29.70 -5.81
N ASN A 60 6.75 -30.32 -6.90
CA ASN A 60 8.16 -30.65 -7.08
C ASN A 60 9.02 -29.37 -6.93
N ILE A 61 10.13 -29.44 -6.19
CA ILE A 61 10.98 -28.27 -5.90
C ILE A 61 11.49 -27.56 -7.15
N PHE A 62 11.76 -28.29 -8.24
CA PHE A 62 12.19 -27.70 -9.50
C PHE A 62 11.08 -26.90 -10.18
N VAL A 63 9.84 -27.41 -10.10
CA VAL A 63 8.63 -26.69 -10.58
C VAL A 63 8.40 -25.45 -9.74
N PHE A 64 8.56 -25.56 -8.42
CA PHE A 64 8.44 -24.42 -7.51
C PHE A 64 9.45 -23.31 -7.83
N MET A 65 10.73 -23.68 -7.96
CA MET A 65 11.80 -22.75 -8.33
C MET A 65 11.61 -22.14 -9.72
N GLY A 66 11.06 -22.90 -10.67
CA GLY A 66 10.73 -22.40 -12.01
C GLY A 66 9.67 -21.31 -11.97
N ASN A 67 8.58 -21.54 -11.24
CA ASN A 67 7.48 -20.59 -11.09
C ASN A 67 7.92 -19.30 -10.37
N LEU A 68 8.77 -19.39 -9.34
CA LEU A 68 9.31 -18.20 -8.67
C LEU A 68 10.15 -17.33 -9.61
N ARG A 69 11.04 -17.95 -10.41
CA ARG A 69 11.83 -17.23 -11.40
C ARG A 69 10.97 -16.54 -12.46
N LEU A 70 9.85 -17.15 -12.84
CA LEU A 70 8.90 -16.56 -13.77
C LEU A 70 8.28 -15.27 -13.18
N ILE A 71 7.80 -15.32 -11.93
CA ILE A 71 7.25 -14.14 -11.23
C ILE A 71 8.28 -13.01 -11.17
N GLU A 72 9.52 -13.32 -10.79
CA GLU A 72 10.60 -12.34 -10.72
C GLU A 72 10.88 -11.69 -12.08
N THR A 73 10.90 -12.50 -13.13
CA THR A 73 11.10 -12.03 -14.50
C THR A 73 9.97 -11.10 -14.93
N GLU A 74 8.72 -11.48 -14.72
CA GLU A 74 7.55 -10.64 -15.03
C GLU A 74 7.55 -9.32 -14.25
N ALA A 75 7.87 -9.36 -12.96
CA ALA A 75 7.98 -8.17 -12.12
C ALA A 75 9.08 -7.22 -12.61
N SER A 76 10.23 -7.77 -13.00
CA SER A 76 11.35 -7.00 -13.55
C SER A 76 10.99 -6.32 -14.88
N LEU A 77 10.25 -7.00 -15.76
CA LEU A 77 9.80 -6.48 -17.04
C LEU A 77 8.77 -5.37 -16.86
N LYS A 78 7.80 -5.54 -15.95
CA LYS A 78 6.81 -4.51 -15.60
C LYS A 78 7.50 -3.24 -15.07
N ARG A 79 8.49 -3.40 -14.19
CA ARG A 79 9.27 -2.28 -13.62
C ARG A 79 10.04 -1.49 -14.67
N LYS A 80 10.60 -2.18 -15.68
CA LYS A 80 11.32 -1.52 -16.80
C LYS A 80 10.39 -0.74 -17.73
N LYS A 81 9.09 -1.07 -17.78
CA LYS A 81 8.10 -0.43 -18.65
C LYS A 81 7.46 0.81 -18.05
N THR A 82 7.49 0.98 -16.72
CA THR A 82 6.96 2.17 -16.05
C THR A 82 7.97 3.31 -16.10
N PRO A 83 7.73 4.40 -16.87
CA PRO A 83 8.51 5.61 -16.71
C PRO A 83 8.26 6.17 -15.30
N ASN A 84 9.33 6.57 -14.62
CA ASN A 84 9.28 7.24 -13.32
C ASN A 84 8.50 8.55 -13.50
N ASN A 85 7.20 8.58 -13.20
CA ASN A 85 6.41 9.81 -13.21
C ASN A 85 6.07 10.21 -11.76
N PRO A 86 6.84 11.14 -11.15
CA PRO A 86 6.67 11.51 -9.74
C PRO A 86 5.42 12.36 -9.42
N ASN A 87 4.54 12.67 -10.39
CA ASN A 87 3.53 13.73 -10.23
C ASN A 87 2.06 13.29 -10.26
N ILE A 88 1.72 12.09 -9.79
CA ILE A 88 0.31 11.62 -9.85
C ILE A 88 -0.60 12.32 -8.83
N CYS A 89 -0.07 12.97 -7.78
CA CYS A 89 -0.91 13.60 -6.74
C CYS A 89 -1.24 15.08 -6.98
N ALA A 90 -0.62 15.76 -7.96
CA ALA A 90 -0.75 17.22 -8.12
C ALA A 90 -1.80 17.69 -9.15
N SER A 91 -2.43 16.79 -9.91
CA SER A 91 -3.40 17.16 -10.96
C SER A 91 -4.81 16.70 -10.60
N LYS A 92 -5.48 17.44 -9.71
CA LYS A 92 -6.95 17.51 -9.61
C LYS A 92 -7.34 18.70 -8.72
N LYS A 93 -7.07 19.91 -9.23
CA LYS A 93 -7.76 21.15 -8.84
C LYS A 93 -8.04 21.92 -10.13
N ASN A 94 -9.23 21.69 -10.69
CA ASN A 94 -9.93 22.67 -11.52
C ASN A 94 -11.08 23.20 -10.67
#